data_AF-A0A8T4DRD7-F1
#
_entry.id   AF-A0A8T4DRD7-F1
#
_cell.length_a   1.000
_cell.length_b   1.000
_cell.length_c   1.000
_cell.angle_alpha   90.00
_cell.angle_beta   90.00
_cell.angle_gamma   90.00
#
_symmetry.space_group_name_H-M   'P 1'
#
loop_
_entity.id
_entity.type
_entity.pdbx_description
1 polymer ?
#
loop_
_entity_poly.entity_id
_entity_poly.type
_entity_poly.pdbx_seq_one_letter_code
_entity_poly.pdbx_strand_id
1 'polypeptide(L)'
;MVDLKRMIAAEKEKVGRVLDNLKDVKDRGEKTVVELAAIATFIHNIYSGIENILKQVLKARGRNIPKSKTWHKDLLNDSVSI
;
A
#
# COMPACT_ATOMS: atom_id res chain seq x y z
N MET A 1 21.01 11.18 -4.59
CA MET A 1 20.40 9.83 -4.47
C MET A 1 19.34 9.92 -3.40
N VAL A 2 18.05 9.80 -3.72
CA VAL A 2 17.00 9.88 -2.70
C VAL A 2 17.18 8.69 -1.75
N ASP A 3 17.29 8.96 -0.45
CA ASP A 3 17.46 7.94 0.58
C ASP A 3 16.23 7.02 0.58
N LEU A 4 16.44 5.72 0.36
CA LEU A 4 15.40 4.68 0.44
C LEU A 4 14.56 4.82 1.71
N LYS A 5 15.20 5.15 2.84
CA LYS A 5 14.50 5.36 4.12
C LYS A 5 13.50 6.50 4.01
N ARG A 6 13.85 7.59 3.32
CA ARG A 6 12.95 8.74 3.11
C ARG A 6 11.78 8.37 2.20
N MET A 7 12.01 7.59 1.15
CA MET A 7 10.92 7.13 0.27
C MET A 7 9.94 6.20 1.01
N ILE A 8 10.48 5.24 1.78
CA ILE A 8 9.66 4.35 2.62
C ILE A 8 8.90 5.15 3.68
N ALA A 9 9.55 6.13 4.33
CA ALA A 9 8.90 6.97 5.33
C ALA A 9 7.74 7.78 4.73
N ALA A 10 7.94 8.38 3.55
CA ALA A 10 6.89 9.12 2.85
C ALA A 10 5.70 8.22 2.48
N GLU A 11 5.93 6.98 2.02
CA GLU A 11 4.85 6.04 1.74
C GLU A 11 4.14 5.59 3.02
N LYS A 12 4.87 5.32 4.12
CA LYS A 12 4.27 5.01 5.43
C LYS A 12 3.38 6.14 5.94
N GLU A 13 3.83 7.40 5.80
CA GLU A 13 3.04 8.57 6.20
C GLU A 13 1.75 8.69 5.39
N LYS A 14 1.82 8.48 4.06
CA LYS A 14 0.62 8.45 3.21
C LYS A 14 -0.35 7.33 3.62
N VAL A 15 0.15 6.11 3.79
CA VAL A 15 -0.67 4.96 4.23
C VAL A 15 -1.30 5.24 5.60
N GLY A 16 -0.54 5.81 6.54
CA GLY A 16 -1.04 6.19 7.86
C GLY A 16 -2.22 7.17 7.76
N ARG A 17 -2.09 8.25 6.99
CA ARG A 17 -3.19 9.20 6.78
C ARG A 17 -4.45 8.55 6.21
N VAL A 18 -4.30 7.66 5.23
CA VAL A 18 -5.44 6.95 4.64
C VAL A 18 -6.08 5.99 5.65
N LEU A 19 -5.26 5.33 6.48
CA LEU A 19 -5.75 4.44 7.53
C LEU A 19 -6.56 5.21 8.58
N ASP A 20 -6.14 6.42 8.93
CA ASP A 20 -6.88 7.26 9.87
C ASP A 20 -8.23 7.72 9.28
N ASN A 21 -8.25 8.15 8.02
CA ASN A 21 -9.51 8.43 7.31
C ASN A 21 -10.44 7.21 7.25
N LEU A 22 -9.89 6.01 7.08
CA LEU A 22 -10.67 4.77 7.07
C LEU A 22 -11.29 4.50 8.44
N LYS A 23 -10.56 4.71 9.54
CA LYS A 23 -11.09 4.54 10.91
C LYS A 23 -12.28 5.48 11.15
N ASP A 24 -12.13 6.75 10.78
CA ASP A 24 -13.16 7.76 10.96
C ASP A 24 -14.47 7.44 10.23
N VAL A 25 -14.39 6.79 9.06
CA VAL A 25 -15.57 6.39 8.30
C VAL A 25 -16.07 5.00 8.72
N LYS A 26 -15.21 4.11 9.22
CA LYS A 26 -15.60 2.77 9.67
C LYS A 26 -16.58 2.83 10.85
N ASP A 27 -16.32 3.70 11.82
CA ASP A 27 -17.07 3.74 13.09
C ASP A 27 -18.41 4.48 13.02
N ARG A 28 -18.72 5.12 11.87
CA ARG A 28 -20.06 5.66 11.60
C ARG A 28 -21.05 4.51 11.38
N GLY A 29 -22.33 4.75 11.64
CA GLY A 29 -23.42 3.78 11.51
C GLY A 29 -23.66 3.26 10.08
N GLU A 30 -24.90 3.29 9.60
CA GLU A 30 -25.20 2.86 8.23
C GLU A 30 -24.40 3.68 7.21
N LYS A 31 -23.90 2.99 6.17
CA LYS A 31 -23.07 3.58 5.12
C LYS A 31 -23.89 3.74 3.85
N THR A 32 -23.86 4.95 3.31
CA THR A 32 -24.34 5.19 1.95
C THR A 32 -23.43 4.52 0.92
N VAL A 33 -23.92 4.31 -0.30
CA VAL A 33 -23.11 3.79 -1.41
C VAL A 33 -21.88 4.66 -1.68
N VAL A 34 -22.01 5.98 -1.50
CA VAL A 34 -20.91 6.94 -1.63
C VAL A 34 -19.84 6.70 -0.56
N GLU A 35 -20.23 6.48 0.69
CA GLU A 35 -19.29 6.17 1.77
C GLU A 35 -18.63 4.81 1.59
N LEU A 36 -19.35 3.81 1.08
CA LEU A 36 -18.78 2.51 0.73
C LEU A 36 -17.74 2.64 -0.40
N ALA A 37 -17.98 3.47 -1.41
CA ALA A 37 -17.01 3.75 -2.47
C ALA A 37 -15.77 4.47 -1.93
N ALA A 38 -15.94 5.40 -0.99
CA ALA A 38 -14.82 6.05 -0.30
C ALA A 38 -14.00 5.06 0.52
N ILE A 39 -14.65 4.17 1.29
CA ILE A 39 -14.00 3.08 2.03
C ILE A 39 -13.22 2.17 1.09
N ALA A 40 -13.82 1.74 -0.02
CA ALA A 40 -13.14 0.89 -1.01
C ALA A 40 -11.88 1.57 -1.57
N THR A 41 -11.95 2.88 -1.82
CA THR A 41 -10.82 3.69 -2.26
C THR A 41 -9.73 3.77 -1.19
N PHE A 42 -10.09 3.96 0.08
CA PHE A 42 -9.12 3.96 1.19
C PHE A 42 -8.40 2.61 1.32
N ILE A 43 -9.15 1.50 1.27
CA ILE A 43 -8.57 0.15 1.31
C ILE A 43 -7.61 -0.07 0.15
N HIS A 44 -8.02 0.31 -1.07
CA HIS A 44 -7.17 0.21 -2.26
C HIS A 44 -5.88 1.04 -2.11
N ASN A 45 -5.98 2.27 -1.61
CA ASN A 45 -4.83 3.16 -1.42
C ASN A 45 -3.85 2.64 -0.36
N ILE A 46 -4.35 2.05 0.73
CA ILE A 46 -3.52 1.39 1.74
C ILE A 46 -2.74 0.24 1.10
N TYR A 47 -3.43 -0.63 0.37
CA TYR A 47 -2.81 -1.77 -0.30
C TYR A 47 -1.74 -1.32 -1.31
N SER A 48 -2.07 -0.37 -2.19
CA SER A 48 -1.14 0.20 -3.18
C SER A 48 0.09 0.86 -2.54
N GLY A 49 -0.07 1.54 -1.40
CA GLY A 49 1.04 2.12 -0.65
C GLY A 49 1.99 1.07 -0.08
N ILE A 50 1.46 -0.04 0.46
CA ILE A 50 2.26 -1.18 0.92
C ILE A 50 3.04 -1.77 -0.26
N GLU A 51 2.40 -1.99 -1.41
CA GLU A 51 3.09 -2.50 -2.59
C GLU A 51 4.23 -1.60 -3.06
N ASN A 52 4.05 -0.28 -3.01
CA ASN A 52 5.09 0.67 -3.39
C ASN A 52 6.30 0.56 -2.47
N ILE A 53 6.09 0.38 -1.16
CA ILE A 53 7.17 0.13 -0.20
C ILE A 53 7.92 -1.16 -0.58
N LEU A 54 7.21 -2.26 -0.82
CA LEU A 54 7.81 -3.54 -1.19
C LEU A 54 8.62 -3.45 -2.49
N LYS A 55 8.06 -2.79 -3.52
CA LYS A 55 8.75 -2.53 -4.80
C LYS A 55 10.04 -1.73 -4.60
N GLN A 56 10.03 -0.73 -3.72
CA GLN A 56 11.23 0.07 -3.40
C GLN A 56 12.30 -0.78 -2.70
N VAL A 57 11.90 -1.62 -1.74
CA VAL A 57 12.81 -2.53 -1.03
C VAL A 57 13.45 -3.53 -1.98
N LEU A 58 12.67 -4.18 -2.84
CA LEU A 58 13.19 -5.14 -3.83
C LEU A 58 14.16 -4.48 -4.81
N LYS A 59 13.80 -3.31 -5.34
CA LYS A 59 14.69 -2.52 -6.21
C LYS A 59 16.02 -2.18 -5.53
N ALA A 60 15.97 -1.75 -4.27
CA ALA A 60 17.18 -1.42 -3.51
C ALA A 60 18.08 -2.63 -3.25
N ARG A 61 17.51 -3.84 -3.24
CA ARG A 61 18.25 -5.11 -3.15
C ARG A 61 18.67 -5.67 -4.51
N GLY A 62 18.50 -4.92 -5.60
CA GLY A 62 18.85 -5.35 -6.95
C GLY A 62 17.93 -6.44 -7.52
N ARG A 63 16.77 -6.69 -6.91
CA ARG A 63 15.78 -7.66 -7.41
C ARG A 63 14.81 -6.99 -8.37
N ASN A 64 14.38 -7.76 -9.37
CA ASN A 64 13.35 -7.33 -10.32
C ASN A 64 11.96 -7.36 -9.66
N ILE A 65 11.07 -6.50 -10.13
CA ILE A 65 9.65 -6.55 -9.75
C ILE A 65 8.95 -7.58 -10.65
N PRO A 66 8.14 -8.51 -10.09
CA PRO A 66 7.36 -9.47 -10.87
C PRO A 66 6.45 -8.79 -11.90
N LYS A 67 6.26 -9.45 -13.06
CA LYS A 67 5.41 -8.97 -14.16
C LYS A 67 4.38 -10.02 -14.62
N SER A 68 4.18 -11.07 -13.83
CA SER A 68 3.23 -12.14 -14.15
C SER A 68 1.78 -11.64 -14.10
N LYS A 69 0.84 -12.49 -14.53
CA LYS A 69 -0.60 -12.24 -14.35
C LYS A 69 -0.99 -12.15 -12.86
N THR A 70 -0.18 -12.71 -11.97
CA THR A 70 -0.37 -12.73 -10.51
C THR A 70 0.67 -11.88 -9.79
N TRP A 71 1.23 -10.86 -10.45
CA TRP A 71 2.40 -10.13 -9.96
C TRP A 71 2.22 -9.56 -8.55
N HIS A 72 1.00 -9.18 -8.16
CA HIS A 72 0.66 -8.74 -6.82
C HIS A 72 1.00 -9.79 -5.76
N LYS A 73 0.59 -11.05 -5.99
CA LYS A 73 0.90 -12.20 -5.11
C LYS A 73 2.39 -12.52 -5.15
N ASP A 74 2.99 -12.49 -6.33
CA ASP A 74 4.40 -12.81 -6.50
C ASP A 74 5.28 -11.78 -5.79
N LEU A 75 4.90 -10.50 -5.83
CA LEU A 75 5.56 -9.42 -5.10
C LEU A 75 5.58 -9.71 -3.59
N LEU A 76 4.47 -10.20 -3.03
CA LEU A 76 4.39 -10.56 -1.61
C LEU A 76 5.29 -11.76 -1.30
N ASN A 77 5.27 -12.81 -2.12
CA ASN A 77 6.10 -14.00 -1.94
C ASN A 77 7.61 -13.67 -2.00
N ASP A 78 8.00 -12.86 -2.98
CA ASP A 78 9.37 -12.39 -3.13
C ASP A 78 9.81 -11.54 -1.94
N SER A 79 8.88 -10.76 -1.36
CA SER A 79 9.12 -9.90 -0.21
C SER A 79 9.30 -10.64 1.13
N VAL A 80 8.90 -11.91 1.22
CA VAL A 80 9.18 -12.76 2.39
C VAL A 80 10.50 -13.55 2.21
N SER A 81 10.95 -13.68 0.96
CA SER A 81 12.13 -14.45 0.57
C SER A 81 13.41 -13.59 0.48
N ILE A 82 13.39 -12.39 1.07
CA ILE A 82 14.46 -11.39 1.01
C ILE A 82 15.29 -11.30 2.27
#